data_AF-A0A346MXN8-F1
#
_entry.id   AF-A0A346MXN8-F1
#
_cell.length_a   1.000
_cell.length_b   1.000
_cell.length_c   1.000
_cell.angle_alpha   90.00
_cell.angle_beta   90.00
_cell.angle_gamma   90.00
#
_symmetry.space_group_name_H-M   'P 1'
#
loop_
_entity.id
_entity.type
_entity.pdbx_description
1 polymer ?
#
loop_
_entity_poly.entity_id
_entity_poly.type
_entity_poly.pdbx_seq_one_letter_code
_entity_poly.pdbx_strand_id
1 'polypeptide(L)'
;MKRGAMIMPMMLSIAVVASALAVIRTKHENRALVNDLEKLRGEQTRLDMEWAQLQLEEATLSHNARVDRIAREQLGMTEPRDYVIVGDRP
;
A
#
# COMPACT_ATOMS: atom_id res chain seq x y z
N MET A 1 -13.99 -56.56 32.62
CA MET A 1 -14.09 -55.99 31.25
C MET A 1 -14.47 -54.50 31.20
N LYS A 2 -15.00 -53.87 32.27
CA LYS A 2 -15.46 -52.46 32.24
C LYS A 2 -14.36 -51.38 32.38
N ARG A 3 -13.20 -51.72 32.96
CA ARG A 3 -12.11 -50.74 33.20
C ARG A 3 -11.43 -50.25 31.91
N GLY A 4 -11.19 -51.13 30.94
CA GLY A 4 -10.62 -50.74 29.64
C GLY A 4 -11.55 -49.85 28.80
N ALA A 5 -12.87 -50.08 28.90
CA ALA A 5 -13.88 -49.31 28.17
C ALA A 5 -13.99 -47.86 28.63
N MET A 6 -13.60 -47.52 29.87
CA MET A 6 -13.65 -46.15 30.40
C MET A 6 -12.36 -45.36 30.17
N ILE A 7 -11.22 -46.05 29.96
CA ILE A 7 -9.93 -45.40 29.69
C ILE A 7 -9.90 -44.81 28.28
N MET A 8 -10.46 -45.52 27.30
CA MET A 8 -10.50 -45.07 25.91
C MET A 8 -11.20 -43.70 25.72
N PRO A 9 -12.44 -43.47 26.22
CA PRO A 9 -13.08 -42.16 26.10
C PRO A 9 -12.35 -41.08 26.90
N MET A 10 -11.78 -41.41 28.06
CA MET A 10 -10.99 -40.45 28.85
C MET A 10 -9.77 -39.97 28.05
N MET A 11 -9.05 -40.88 27.41
CA MET A 11 -7.87 -40.56 26.61
C MET A 11 -8.25 -39.71 25.38
N LEU A 12 -9.39 -40.02 24.75
CA LEU A 12 -9.91 -39.25 23.62
C LEU A 12 -10.28 -37.82 24.03
N SER A 13 -10.93 -37.66 25.19
CA SER A 13 -11.26 -36.35 25.75
C SER A 13 -10.00 -35.51 25.99
N ILE A 14 -8.95 -36.11 26.56
CA ILE A 14 -7.66 -35.43 26.78
C ILE A 14 -7.04 -35.03 25.44
N ALA A 15 -7.06 -35.93 24.44
CA ALA A 15 -6.53 -35.63 23.12
C ALA A 15 -7.27 -34.46 22.43
N VAL A 16 -8.60 -34.39 22.57
CA VAL A 16 -9.41 -33.28 22.05
C VAL A 16 -9.06 -31.97 22.75
N VAL A 17 -8.93 -31.97 24.08
CA VAL A 17 -8.53 -30.77 24.84
C VAL A 17 -7.13 -30.32 24.44
N ALA A 18 -6.17 -31.24 24.31
CA ALA A 18 -4.83 -30.92 23.86
C ALA A 18 -4.82 -30.32 22.44
N SER A 19 -5.61 -30.89 21.52
CA SER A 19 -5.79 -30.35 20.16
C SER A 19 -6.38 -28.94 20.19
N ALA A 20 -7.41 -28.70 21.00
CA ALA A 20 -8.02 -27.38 21.14
C ALA A 20 -7.01 -26.34 21.64
N LEU A 21 -6.20 -26.68 22.65
CA LEU A 21 -5.13 -25.79 23.15
C LEU A 21 -4.06 -25.52 22.09
N ALA A 22 -3.66 -26.54 21.33
CA ALA A 22 -2.70 -26.38 20.24
C ALA A 22 -3.22 -25.41 19.17
N VAL A 23 -4.49 -25.56 18.76
CA VAL A 23 -5.13 -24.65 17.78
C VAL A 23 -5.20 -23.23 18.30
N ILE A 24 -5.55 -23.02 19.58
CA ILE A 24 -5.60 -21.69 20.20
C ILE A 24 -4.23 -21.02 20.15
N ARG A 25 -3.18 -21.77 20.51
CA ARG A 25 -1.79 -21.28 20.47
C ARG A 25 -1.39 -20.86 19.05
N THR A 26 -1.58 -21.75 18.07
CA THR A 26 -1.28 -21.45 16.66
C THR A 26 -2.05 -20.23 16.18
N LYS A 27 -3.32 -20.10 16.56
CA LYS A 27 -4.15 -18.94 16.18
C LYS A 27 -3.65 -17.64 16.81
N HIS A 28 -3.17 -17.68 18.04
CA HIS A 28 -2.61 -16.50 18.71
C HIS A 28 -1.31 -16.05 18.05
N GLU A 29 -0.38 -16.97 17.80
CA GLU A 29 0.88 -16.69 17.10
C GLU A 29 0.61 -16.19 15.66
N ASN A 30 -0.35 -16.79 14.97
CA ASN A 30 -0.74 -16.37 13.62
C ASN A 30 -1.32 -14.94 13.61
N ARG A 31 -2.16 -14.56 14.59
CA ARG A 31 -2.69 -13.19 14.68
C ARG A 31 -1.59 -12.14 14.81
N ALA A 32 -0.54 -12.42 15.58
CA ALA A 32 0.59 -11.50 15.73
C ALA A 32 1.34 -11.33 14.41
N LEU A 33 1.66 -12.44 13.74
CA LEU A 33 2.35 -12.44 12.44
C LEU A 33 1.53 -11.74 11.35
N VAL A 34 0.21 -11.96 11.31
CA VAL A 34 -0.68 -11.31 10.33
C VAL A 34 -0.73 -9.80 10.58
N ASN A 35 -0.82 -9.35 11.84
CA ASN A 35 -0.78 -7.93 12.16
C ASN A 35 0.50 -7.25 11.66
N ASP A 36 1.65 -7.88 11.86
CA ASP A 36 2.92 -7.29 11.41
C ASP A 36 3.02 -7.30 9.88
N LEU A 37 2.54 -8.35 9.24
CA LEU A 37 2.44 -8.42 7.79
C LEU A 37 1.54 -7.32 7.22
N GLU A 38 0.39 -7.07 7.83
CA GLU A 38 -0.54 -6.00 7.43
C GLU A 38 0.10 -4.61 7.59
N LYS A 39 0.89 -4.37 8.64
CA LYS A 39 1.65 -3.12 8.79
C LYS A 39 2.63 -2.90 7.63
N LEU A 40 3.46 -3.91 7.32
CA LEU A 40 4.44 -3.81 6.23
C LEU A 40 3.75 -3.58 4.88
N ARG A 41 2.62 -4.25 4.63
CA ARG A 41 1.81 -4.01 3.41
C ARG A 41 1.26 -2.59 3.35
N GLY A 42 0.84 -2.04 4.49
CA GLY A 42 0.39 -0.65 4.60
C GLY A 42 1.51 0.33 4.23
N GLU A 43 2.72 0.11 4.73
CA GLU A 43 3.89 0.92 4.39
C GLU A 43 4.25 0.82 2.90
N GLN A 44 4.24 -0.38 2.33
CA GLN A 44 4.46 -0.59 0.91
C GLN A 44 3.44 0.19 0.08
N THR A 45 2.14 0.06 0.41
CA THR A 45 1.07 0.76 -0.30
C THR A 45 1.23 2.28 -0.22
N ARG A 46 1.66 2.82 0.94
CA ARG A 46 1.94 4.25 1.09
C ARG A 46 3.08 4.69 0.17
N LEU A 47 4.19 3.95 0.15
CA LEU A 47 5.33 4.25 -0.71
C LEU A 47 4.98 4.17 -2.19
N ASP A 48 4.16 3.20 -2.59
CA ASP A 48 3.70 3.06 -3.98
C ASP A 48 2.84 4.27 -4.41
N MET A 49 2.00 4.79 -3.52
CA MET A 49 1.22 6.01 -3.78
C MET A 49 2.11 7.25 -3.89
N GLU A 50 3.06 7.42 -2.96
CA GLU A 50 4.03 8.52 -3.01
C GLU A 50 4.85 8.46 -4.31
N TRP A 51 5.30 7.27 -4.70
CA TRP A 51 6.01 7.07 -5.96
C TRP A 51 5.15 7.44 -7.18
N ALA A 52 3.90 6.99 -7.21
CA ALA A 52 2.98 7.33 -8.29
C ALA A 52 2.75 8.85 -8.39
N GLN A 53 2.66 9.55 -7.25
CA GLN A 53 2.56 11.01 -7.23
C GLN A 53 3.83 11.67 -7.79
N LEU A 54 5.01 11.24 -7.36
CA LEU A 54 6.28 11.76 -7.87
C LEU A 54 6.41 11.59 -9.39
N GLN A 55 5.98 10.45 -9.92
CA GLN A 55 5.96 10.19 -11.36
C GLN A 55 5.04 11.17 -12.12
N LEU A 56 3.89 11.54 -11.54
CA LEU A 56 2.99 12.55 -12.13
C LEU A 56 3.59 13.96 -12.09
N GLU A 57 4.30 14.29 -11.00
CA GLU A 57 5.03 15.55 -10.87
C GLU A 57 6.15 15.64 -11.92
N GLU A 58 6.94 14.58 -12.10
CA GLU A 58 8.01 14.53 -13.11
C GLU A 58 7.47 14.58 -14.55
N ALA A 59 6.37 13.86 -14.84
CA ALA A 59 5.71 13.92 -16.15
C ALA A 59 5.22 15.34 -16.49
N THR A 60 4.71 16.06 -15.49
CA THR A 60 4.26 17.45 -15.65
C THR A 60 5.44 18.39 -15.86
N LEU A 61 6.51 18.27 -15.08
CA LEU A 61 7.73 19.08 -15.21
C LEU A 61 8.43 18.84 -16.54
N SER A 62 8.57 17.59 -16.98
CA SER A 62 9.17 17.24 -18.26
C SER A 62 8.35 17.73 -19.45
N HIS A 63 7.01 17.69 -19.36
CA HIS A 63 6.14 18.25 -20.38
C HIS A 63 6.29 19.77 -20.46
N ASN A 64 6.20 20.49 -19.33
CA ASN A 64 6.36 21.93 -19.27
C ASN A 64 7.76 22.39 -19.73
N ALA A 65 8.82 21.72 -19.27
CA ALA A 65 10.19 22.00 -19.69
C ALA A 65 10.37 21.82 -21.20
N ARG A 66 9.71 20.82 -21.80
CA ARG A 66 9.75 20.61 -23.25
C ARG A 66 9.00 21.70 -24.01
N VAL A 67 7.84 22.14 -23.52
CA VAL A 67 7.07 23.26 -24.11
C VAL A 67 7.84 24.57 -24.02
N ASP A 68 8.41 24.87 -22.85
CA ASP A 68 9.21 26.09 -22.64
C ASP A 68 10.44 26.15 -23.55
N ARG A 69 11.15 25.02 -23.69
CA ARG A 69 12.26 24.92 -24.63
C ARG A 69 11.84 25.17 -26.08
N ILE A 70 10.74 24.56 -26.54
CA ILE A 70 10.22 24.78 -27.89
C ILE A 70 9.82 26.26 -28.08
N ALA A 71 9.17 26.86 -27.07
CA ALA A 71 8.77 28.27 -27.10
C ALA A 71 9.98 29.21 -27.21
N ARG A 72 11.04 28.98 -26.43
CA ARG A 72 12.25 29.82 -26.47
C ARG A 72 13.10 29.57 -27.70
N GLU A 73 13.36 28.32 -28.05
CA GLU A 73 14.32 27.96 -29.10
C GLU A 73 13.74 28.03 -30.52
N GLN A 74 12.50 27.59 -30.72
CA GLN A 74 11.88 27.55 -32.06
C GLN A 74 11.00 28.75 -32.35
N LEU A 75 10.32 29.28 -31.33
CA LEU A 75 9.42 30.42 -31.48
C LEU A 75 10.06 31.75 -31.05
N GLY A 76 11.30 31.72 -30.51
CA GLY A 76 12.02 32.91 -30.06
C GLY A 76 11.31 33.67 -28.94
N MET A 77 10.42 33.00 -28.21
CA MET A 77 9.62 33.64 -27.17
C MET A 77 10.51 34.03 -26.00
N THR A 78 10.48 35.32 -25.64
CA THR A 78 11.09 35.83 -24.40
C THR A 78 9.99 36.09 -23.38
N GLU A 79 10.33 35.98 -22.10
CA GLU A 79 9.41 36.28 -21.01
C GLU A 79 9.01 37.78 -21.09
N PRO A 80 7.71 38.10 -21.21
CA PRO A 80 7.25 39.48 -21.35
C PRO A 80 7.54 40.27 -20.06
N ARG A 81 8.12 41.47 -20.19
CA ARG A 81 8.41 42.35 -19.04
C ARG A 81 7.19 43.16 -18.57
N ASP A 82 6.17 43.29 -19.42
CA ASP A 82 4.91 43.98 -19.11
C ASP A 82 3.74 43.17 -19.68
N TYR A 83 2.68 43.02 -18.89
CA TYR A 83 1.47 42.30 -19.26
C TYR A 83 0.44 43.28 -19.84
N VAL A 84 0.18 43.17 -21.14
CA VAL A 84 -0.92 43.89 -21.80
C VAL A 84 -2.12 42.95 -21.90
N ILE A 85 -3.16 43.23 -21.11
CA ILE A 85 -4.45 42.55 -21.21
C ILE A 85 -5.14 43.11 -22.45
N VAL A 86 -5.18 42.33 -23.54
CA VAL A 86 -5.98 42.66 -24.72
C VAL A 86 -7.44 42.39 -24.35
N GLY A 87 -8.16 43.46 -24.03
CA GLY A 87 -9.61 43.39 -23.80
C GLY A 87 -10.30 43.08 -25.12
N ASP A 88 -10.89 41.89 -25.20
CA ASP A 88 -11.74 41.51 -26.32
C ASP A 88 -12.96 42.45 -26.35
N ARG A 89 -13.04 43.26 -27.41
CA ARG A 89 -14.26 44.01 -27.74
C ARG A 89 -14.88 43.35 -28.97
N PRO A 90 -16.20 43.10 -28.94
CA PRO A 90 -16.92 42.31 -29.93
C PRO A 90 -16.89 42.91 -31.34
#